data_AF-A0A960EE66-F1
#
_entry.id   AF-A0A960EE66-F1
#
_cell.length_a   1.000
_cell.length_b   1.000
_cell.length_c   1.000
_cell.angle_alpha   90.00
_cell.angle_beta   90.00
_cell.angle_gamma   90.00
#
_symmetry.space_group_name_H-M   'P 1'
#
loop_
_entity.id
_entity.type
_entity.pdbx_description
1 polymer ?
#
loop_
_entity_poly.entity_id
_entity_poly.type
_entity_poly.pdbx_seq_one_letter_code
_entity_poly.pdbx_strand_id
1 'polypeptide(L)' 'MPSLATSQLSALAAAVEDLAQRSADLAARLEADGEAEATTALYEAERSLLIAGRTLERARRSLGG' A
#
# COMPACT_ATOMS: atom_id res chain seq x y z
N MET A 1 11.99 8.64 21.99
CA MET A 1 11.81 9.25 20.65
C MET A 1 12.10 8.18 19.61
N PRO A 2 11.20 7.89 18.66
CA PRO A 2 11.53 6.99 17.56
C PRO A 2 12.72 7.57 16.77
N SER A 3 13.59 6.69 16.27
CA SER A 3 14.69 7.13 15.39
C SER A 3 14.13 7.76 14.12
N LEU A 4 14.91 8.62 13.46
CA LEU A 4 14.53 9.21 12.17
C LEU A 4 14.24 8.12 11.12
N ALA A 5 14.95 6.99 11.15
CA ALA A 5 14.67 5.86 10.27
C ALA A 5 13.31 5.19 10.59
N THR A 6 12.97 5.05 11.87
CA THR A 6 11.68 4.51 12.31
C THR A 6 10.52 5.41 11.87
N SER A 7 10.65 6.74 12.01
CA SER A 7 9.60 7.67 11.59
C SER A 7 9.41 7.72 10.07
N GLN A 8 10.50 7.65 9.30
CA GLN A 8 10.45 7.57 7.83
C GLN A 8 9.77 6.29 7.35
N LEU A 9 10.09 5.13 7.95
CA LEU A 9 9.42 3.87 7.60
C LEU A 9 7.94 3.86 7.96
N SER A 10 7.55 4.46 9.09
CA SER A 10 6.15 4.63 9.45
C SER A 10 5.40 5.52 8.45
N ALA A 11 6.01 6.62 8.01
CA ALA A 11 5.43 7.50 6.99
C ALA A 11 5.26 6.78 5.64
N LEU A 12 6.27 6.01 5.22
CA LEU A 12 6.20 5.20 3.99
C LEU A 12 5.10 4.13 4.08
N ALA A 13 4.98 3.44 5.22
CA ALA A 13 3.95 2.43 5.42
C ALA A 13 2.53 3.03 5.31
N ALA A 14 2.30 4.19 5.95
CA ALA A 14 1.03 4.90 5.86
C ALA A 14 0.71 5.37 4.42
N ALA A 15 1.72 5.87 3.69
CA ALA A 15 1.52 6.29 2.30
C ALA A 15 1.18 5.10 1.38
N VAL A 16 1.81 3.95 1.60
CA VAL A 16 1.50 2.72 0.84
C VAL A 16 0.09 2.21 1.14
N GLU A 17 -0.36 2.31 2.39
CA GLU A 17 -1.72 1.92 2.78
C GLU A 17 -2.79 2.85 2.17
N ASP A 18 -2.58 4.16 2.18
CA ASP A 18 -3.45 5.13 1.49
C ASP A 18 -3.50 4.86 -0.03
N LEU A 19 -2.36 4.58 -0.66
CA LEU A 19 -2.32 4.22 -2.08
C LEU A 19 -3.05 2.90 -2.37
N ALA A 20 -2.92 1.89 -1.51
CA ALA A 20 -3.64 0.63 -1.68
C ALA A 20 -5.15 0.85 -1.64
N GLN A 21 -5.63 1.62 -0.66
CA GLN A 21 -7.05 1.94 -0.55
C GLN A 21 -7.56 2.69 -1.77
N ARG A 22 -6.82 3.69 -2.26
CA ARG A 22 -7.21 4.45 -3.46
C ARG A 22 -7.25 3.60 -4.73
N SER A 23 -6.31 2.67 -4.88
CA SER A 23 -6.32 1.71 -6.00
C SER A 23 -7.55 0.81 -5.95
N ALA A 24 -7.90 0.28 -4.78
CA ALA A 24 -9.10 -0.54 -4.59
C ALA A 24 -10.39 0.26 -4.84
N ASP A 25 -10.49 1.49 -4.31
CA ASP A 25 -11.64 2.36 -4.53
C ASP A 25 -11.83 2.71 -6.01
N LEU A 26 -10.74 2.93 -6.75
CA LEU A 26 -10.79 3.18 -8.19
C LEU A 26 -11.18 1.92 -8.96
N ALA A 27 -10.63 0.75 -8.58
CA ALA A 27 -10.98 -0.53 -9.19
C ALA A 27 -12.48 -0.80 -9.07
N ALA A 28 -13.05 -0.61 -7.87
CA ALA A 28 -14.48 -0.79 -7.62
C ALA A 28 -15.38 0.15 -8.45
N ARG A 29 -14.92 1.38 -8.73
CA ARG A 29 -15.64 2.33 -9.61
C ARG A 29 -15.58 1.87 -11.07
N LEU A 30 -14.41 1.46 -11.55
CA LEU A 30 -14.22 1.00 -12.92
C LEU A 30 -14.90 -0.34 -13.20
N GLU A 31 -15.03 -1.19 -12.18
CA GLU A 31 -15.79 -2.44 -12.25
C GLU A 31 -17.28 -2.17 -12.54
N ALA A 32 -17.84 -1.11 -11.95
CA ALA A 32 -19.22 -0.68 -12.21
C ALA A 32 -19.40 -0.13 -13.64
N ASP A 33 -18.34 0.42 -14.24
CA ASP A 33 -18.33 0.97 -15.60
C ASP A 33 -17.97 -0.08 -16.67
N GLY A 34 -17.64 -1.33 -16.28
CA GLY A 34 -17.32 -2.43 -17.19
C GLY A 34 -15.88 -2.45 -17.71
N GLU A 35 -14.97 -1.67 -17.12
CA GLU A 35 -13.57 -1.53 -17.52
C GLU A 35 -12.71 -2.65 -16.90
N ALA A 36 -12.91 -3.89 -17.37
CA ALA A 36 -12.37 -5.10 -16.73
C ALA A 36 -10.82 -5.17 -16.69
N GLU A 37 -10.14 -4.69 -17.73
CA GLU A 37 -8.66 -4.72 -17.80
C GLU A 37 -8.04 -3.73 -16.80
N ALA A 38 -8.55 -2.49 -16.76
CA ALA A 38 -8.10 -1.47 -15.81
C ALA A 38 -8.41 -1.88 -14.36
N THR A 39 -9.59 -2.46 -14.13
CA THR A 39 -10.00 -3.01 -12.83
C THR A 39 -9.01 -4.08 -12.34
N THR A 40 -8.67 -5.04 -13.21
CA THR A 40 -7.72 -6.12 -12.89
C THR A 40 -6.35 -5.56 -12.53
N ALA A 41 -5.82 -4.63 -13.34
CA ALA A 41 -4.53 -4.01 -13.10
C ALA A 41 -4.49 -3.23 -11.77
N LEU A 42 -5.59 -2.57 -11.38
CA LEU A 42 -5.67 -1.83 -10.12
C LEU A 42 -5.71 -2.75 -8.90
N TYR A 43 -6.44 -3.87 -8.95
CA TYR A 43 -6.41 -4.87 -7.88
C TYR A 43 -5.03 -5.55 -7.77
N GLU A 44 -4.31 -5.77 -8.88
CA GLU A 44 -2.92 -6.23 -8.85
C GLU A 44 -1.97 -5.21 -8.20
N ALA A 45 -2.17 -3.92 -8.50
CA ALA A 45 -1.43 -2.83 -7.87
C ALA A 45 -1.71 -2.75 -6.36
N GLU A 46 -2.97 -2.82 -5.93
CA GLU A 46 -3.37 -2.90 -4.51
C GLU A 46 -2.66 -4.06 -3.80
N ARG A 47 -2.71 -5.27 -4.37
CA ARG A 47 -2.07 -6.45 -3.80
C ARG A 47 -0.56 -6.25 -3.63
N SER A 48 0.09 -5.63 -4.62
CA SER A 48 1.52 -5.33 -4.58
C SER A 48 1.86 -4.30 -3.49
N LEU A 49 1.03 -3.28 -3.32
CA LEU A 49 1.15 -2.28 -2.27
C LEU A 49 0.99 -2.89 -0.88
N LEU A 50 0.00 -3.78 -0.67
CA LEU A 50 -0.16 -4.48 0.61
C LEU A 50 1.06 -5.33 0.98
N ILE A 51 1.70 -5.98 0.00
CA ILE A 51 2.96 -6.72 0.21
C ILE A 51 4.10 -5.76 0.55
N ALA A 52 4.19 -4.62 -0.13
CA ALA A 52 5.18 -3.58 0.18
C ALA A 52 5.02 -3.05 1.61
N GLY A 53 3.78 -2.74 2.03
CA GLY A 53 3.46 -2.29 3.39
C GLY A 53 3.91 -3.28 4.47
N ARG A 54 3.62 -4.58 4.28
CA ARG A 54 4.10 -5.64 5.19
C ARG A 54 5.63 -5.73 5.23
N THR A 55 6.31 -5.41 4.15
CA THR A 55 7.77 -5.43 4.05
C THR A 55 8.39 -4.23 4.76
N LEU A 56 7.81 -3.03 4.59
CA LEU A 56 8.18 -1.83 5.34
C LEU A 56 7.99 -2.04 6.84
N GLU A 57 6.89 -2.67 7.25
CA GLU A 57 6.62 -2.96 8.66
C GLU A 57 7.62 -3.99 9.25
N ARG A 58 8.09 -4.95 8.45
CA ARG A 58 9.18 -5.85 8.85
C ARG A 58 10.50 -5.09 9.02
N ALA A 59 10.84 -4.20 8.09
CA ALA A 59 12.05 -3.35 8.18
C ALA A 59 11.99 -2.41 9.39
N ARG A 60 10.82 -1.86 9.70
CA ARG A 60 10.61 -1.02 10.88
C ARG A 60 10.88 -1.79 12.16
N ARG A 61 10.37 -3.02 12.25
CA ARG A 61 10.60 -3.92 13.39
C ARG A 61 12.07 -4.33 13.54
N SER A 62 12.81 -4.51 12.46
CA SER A 62 14.25 -4.84 12.54
C SER A 62 15.14 -3.69 13.01
N LEU A 63 14.68 -2.43 12.95
CA LEU A 63 15.41 -1.27 13.46
C LEU A 63 15.16 -0.99 14.95
N GLY A 64 14.11 -1.58 15.53
CA GLY A 64 13.76 -1.44 16.94
C GLY A 64 14.04 -2.70 17.78
N GLY A 65 14.67 -3.72 17.18
CA GLY A 65 15.22 -4.88 17.86
C GLY A 65 16.67 -4.67 18.29
#